data_AF-A0A820CJH2-F1
#
_entry.id   AF-A0A820CJH2-F1
#
_cell.length_a   1.000
_cell.length_b   1.000
_cell.length_c   1.000
_cell.angle_alpha   90.00
_cell.angle_beta   90.00
_cell.angle_gamma   90.00
#
_symmetry.space_group_name_H-M   'P 1'
#
loop_
_entity.id
_entity.type
_entity.pdbx_description
1 polymer ?
#
loop_
_entity_poly.entity_id
_entity_poly.type
_entity_poly.pdbx_seq_one_letter_code
_entity_poly.pdbx_strand_id
1 'polypeptide(L)'
;MKQKNKLRAITESYPDVHHVLQKTFRQDVGRPPVDDASPDLLATIEEIAAIGGAGDDRRKTESIRTCLTLDDLRETLKTKAYYIKRTTLYYRLLPRRALSVDGKKHVRTVNVRLQKPQNYLHKKHEDGYFAAIAIRFAKDFSFIVW
;
A
#
# COMPACT_ATOMS: atom_id res chain seq x y z
N MET A 1 -19.59 2.82 27.15
CA MET A 1 -18.75 4.03 27.26
C MET A 1 -18.33 4.35 28.71
N LYS A 2 -19.25 4.38 29.70
CA LYS A 2 -18.92 4.77 31.10
C LYS A 2 -17.84 3.93 31.80
N GLN A 3 -17.76 2.62 31.55
CA GLN A 3 -16.74 1.75 32.18
C GLN A 3 -15.33 1.95 31.62
N LYS A 4 -15.18 2.15 30.30
CA LYS A 4 -13.89 2.44 29.65
C LYS A 4 -13.23 3.70 30.22
N ASN A 5 -14.02 4.76 30.43
CA ASN A 5 -13.51 6.03 30.95
C ASN A 5 -13.05 5.90 32.41
N LYS A 6 -13.75 5.10 33.24
CA LYS A 6 -13.31 4.80 34.61
C LYS A 6 -12.00 4.03 34.63
N LEU A 7 -11.84 3.03 33.76
CA LEU A 7 -10.59 2.27 33.64
C LEU A 7 -9.42 3.15 33.19
N ARG A 8 -9.66 4.09 32.27
CA ARG A 8 -8.62 5.04 31.83
C ARG A 8 -8.16 5.95 32.98
N ALA A 9 -9.10 6.49 33.76
CA ALA A 9 -8.80 7.30 34.94
C ALA A 9 -8.02 6.51 36.00
N ILE A 10 -8.39 5.24 36.26
CA ILE A 10 -7.69 4.37 37.20
C ILE A 10 -6.26 4.09 36.73
N THR A 11 -6.09 3.90 35.43
CA THR A 11 -4.78 3.66 34.80
C THR A 11 -3.86 4.87 34.91
N GLU A 12 -4.40 6.09 34.73
CA GLU A 12 -3.66 7.35 34.89
C GLU A 12 -3.28 7.61 36.36
N SER A 13 -4.12 7.22 37.32
CA SER A 13 -3.86 7.41 38.75
C SER A 13 -2.89 6.41 39.38
N TYR A 14 -2.76 5.20 38.84
CA TYR A 14 -1.92 4.14 39.41
C TYR A 14 -1.17 3.39 38.30
N PRO A 15 0.06 3.80 37.95
CA PRO A 15 0.84 3.19 36.88
C PRO A 15 1.20 1.72 37.18
N ASP A 16 1.36 1.34 38.46
CA ASP A 16 1.67 -0.04 38.87
C ASP A 16 0.56 -1.04 38.50
N VAL A 17 -0.70 -0.57 38.48
CA VAL A 17 -1.87 -1.39 38.18
C VAL A 17 -2.08 -1.51 36.66
N HIS A 18 -1.41 -0.66 35.86
CA HIS A 18 -1.56 -0.62 34.41
C HIS A 18 -1.23 -1.97 33.76
N HIS A 19 -0.09 -2.57 34.12
CA HIS A 19 0.36 -3.83 33.53
C HIS A 19 -0.59 -5.00 33.84
N VAL A 20 -1.20 -5.01 35.03
CA VAL A 20 -2.18 -6.03 35.43
C VAL A 20 -3.52 -5.81 34.73
N LEU A 21 -3.95 -4.56 34.59
CA LEU A 21 -5.19 -4.21 33.90
C LEU A 21 -5.12 -4.48 32.41
N GLN A 22 -3.98 -4.24 31.76
CA GLN A 22 -3.80 -4.49 30.33
C GLN A 22 -3.89 -5.99 29.98
N LYS A 23 -3.41 -6.85 30.90
CA LYS A 23 -3.44 -8.31 30.75
C LYS A 23 -4.85 -8.89 30.97
N THR A 24 -5.58 -8.32 31.92
CA THR A 24 -6.91 -8.82 32.34
C THR A 24 -8.04 -8.21 31.52
N PHE A 25 -7.89 -6.95 31.09
CA PHE A 25 -8.91 -6.18 30.39
C PHE A 25 -8.37 -5.77 29.02
N ARG A 26 -8.75 -6.50 27.96
CA ARG A 26 -8.55 -6.01 26.60
C ARG A 26 -9.47 -4.82 26.37
N GLN A 27 -8.89 -3.64 26.16
CA GLN A 27 -9.65 -2.43 25.92
C GLN A 27 -10.53 -2.57 24.66
N ASP A 28 -10.12 -3.35 23.67
CA ASP A 28 -10.90 -3.56 22.45
C ASP A 28 -11.31 -5.01 22.25
N VAL A 29 -12.54 -5.18 21.78
CA VAL A 29 -13.12 -6.48 21.45
C VAL A 29 -12.63 -6.87 20.06
N GLY A 30 -12.01 -8.05 19.94
CA GLY A 30 -11.53 -8.58 18.66
C GLY A 30 -10.02 -8.77 18.59
N ARG A 31 -9.52 -9.05 17.38
CA ARG A 31 -8.09 -9.17 17.11
C ARG A 31 -7.49 -7.77 17.08
N PRO A 32 -6.43 -7.48 17.87
CA PRO A 32 -5.79 -6.17 17.85
C PRO A 32 -5.27 -5.87 16.43
N PRO A 33 -5.38 -4.61 15.97
CA PRO A 33 -4.76 -4.16 14.75
C PRO A 33 -3.27 -4.54 14.74
N VAL A 34 -2.77 -4.96 13.58
CA VAL A 34 -1.36 -5.33 13.44
C VAL A 34 -0.43 -4.14 13.74
N ASP A 35 -0.90 -2.92 13.49
CA ASP A 35 -0.14 -1.70 13.77
C ASP A 35 0.03 -1.49 15.29
N ASP A 36 -0.90 -1.97 16.11
CA ASP A 36 -0.79 -1.90 17.57
C ASP A 36 0.13 -3.00 18.13
N ALA A 37 0.23 -4.13 17.43
CA ALA A 37 1.17 -5.19 17.75
C ALA A 37 2.61 -4.88 17.28
N SER A 38 2.77 -3.97 16.32
CA SER A 38 4.06 -3.65 15.70
C SER A 38 4.06 -2.19 15.26
N PRO A 39 4.29 -1.23 16.18
CA PRO A 39 4.27 0.20 15.86
C PRO A 39 5.33 0.58 14.82
N ASP A 40 6.47 -0.11 14.83
CA ASP A 40 7.61 0.17 13.94
C ASP A 40 7.38 -0.29 12.49
N LEU A 41 6.30 -1.01 12.21
CA LEU A 41 6.04 -1.58 10.90
C LEU A 41 5.90 -0.49 9.82
N LEU A 42 5.18 0.59 10.11
CA LEU A 42 4.96 1.67 9.14
C LEU A 42 6.25 2.42 8.82
N ALA A 43 7.05 2.71 9.86
CA ALA A 43 8.37 3.34 9.70
C ALA A 43 9.32 2.43 8.89
N THR A 44 9.27 1.12 9.15
CA THR A 44 10.07 0.14 8.41
C THR A 44 9.65 0.06 6.93
N ILE A 45 8.35 0.09 6.64
CA ILE A 45 7.83 0.14 5.26
C ILE A 45 8.31 1.41 4.56
N GLU A 46 8.24 2.56 5.26
CA GLU A 46 8.71 3.85 4.75
C GLU A 46 10.19 3.81 4.42
N GLU A 47 11.03 3.32 5.34
CA GLU A 47 12.47 3.18 5.16
C GLU A 47 12.81 2.30 3.95
N ILE A 48 12.25 1.09 3.89
CA ILE A 48 12.53 0.13 2.81
C ILE A 48 12.14 0.72 1.45
N ALA A 49 10.98 1.36 1.39
CA ALA A 49 10.44 1.87 0.15
C ALA A 49 10.98 3.26 -0.23
N ALA A 50 11.47 4.07 0.71
CA ALA A 50 12.16 5.33 0.43
C ALA A 50 13.48 5.08 -0.31
N ILE A 51 14.21 4.03 0.08
CA ILE A 51 15.43 3.58 -0.61
C ILE A 51 15.10 3.08 -2.03
N GLY A 52 13.90 2.55 -2.27
CA GLY A 52 13.43 2.10 -3.59
C GLY A 52 12.70 3.14 -4.45
N GLY A 53 12.14 4.19 -3.85
CA GLY A 53 11.26 5.17 -4.50
C GLY A 53 11.97 6.32 -5.20
N ALA A 54 13.28 6.50 -4.94
CA ALA A 54 14.12 7.46 -5.64
C ALA A 54 14.59 6.86 -6.98
N GLY A 55 13.73 6.90 -8.00
CA GLY A 55 14.06 6.30 -9.29
C GLY A 55 13.27 6.83 -10.45
N ASP A 56 13.33 8.14 -10.71
CA ASP A 56 12.99 8.67 -12.03
C ASP A 56 14.01 8.16 -13.07
N ASP A 57 13.52 7.65 -14.20
CA ASP A 57 14.27 6.98 -15.28
C ASP A 57 15.20 7.92 -16.09
N ARG A 58 15.39 9.16 -15.62
CA ARG A 58 16.13 10.20 -16.37
C ARG A 58 17.46 10.62 -15.76
N ARG A 59 17.93 10.02 -14.67
CA ARG A 59 19.23 10.38 -14.08
C ARG A 59 20.17 9.18 -13.96
N LYS A 60 21.28 9.29 -14.68
CA LYS A 60 22.53 8.57 -14.49
C LYS A 60 23.01 8.72 -13.04
N THR A 61 22.63 7.84 -12.12
CA THR A 61 23.31 7.67 -10.82
C THR A 61 23.06 6.28 -10.25
N GLU A 62 24.12 5.70 -9.73
CA GLU A 62 24.28 4.34 -9.18
C GLU A 62 23.57 4.14 -7.82
N SER A 63 22.29 4.51 -7.68
CA SER A 63 21.53 4.28 -6.44
C SER A 63 20.67 3.02 -6.55
N ILE A 64 20.98 2.03 -5.70
CA ILE A 64 20.34 0.71 -5.65
C ILE A 64 18.85 0.86 -5.28
N ARG A 65 17.97 0.65 -6.26
CA ARG A 65 16.51 0.54 -6.04
C ARG A 65 16.23 -0.76 -5.27
N THR A 66 15.78 -0.68 -4.01
CA THR A 66 15.59 -1.89 -3.17
C THR A 66 14.23 -2.57 -3.31
N CYS A 67 13.14 -1.87 -3.66
CA CYS A 67 11.81 -2.46 -3.83
C CYS A 67 11.04 -1.79 -4.97
N LEU A 68 10.75 -2.55 -6.04
CA LEU A 68 10.01 -2.06 -7.21
C LEU A 68 8.52 -2.39 -7.08
N THR A 69 8.22 -3.61 -6.64
CA THR A 69 6.86 -4.14 -6.58
C THR A 69 6.39 -4.39 -5.15
N LEU A 70 5.08 -4.58 -5.01
CA LEU A 70 4.46 -4.94 -3.73
C LEU A 70 4.88 -6.31 -3.23
N ASP A 71 5.29 -7.20 -4.14
CA ASP A 71 5.80 -8.53 -3.79
C ASP A 71 7.25 -8.43 -3.27
N ASP A 72 8.10 -7.60 -3.90
CA ASP A 72 9.46 -7.32 -3.42
C ASP A 72 9.43 -6.69 -2.02
N LEU A 73 8.53 -5.72 -1.80
CA LEU A 73 8.32 -5.12 -0.48
C LEU A 73 7.87 -6.17 0.55
N ARG A 74 7.05 -7.14 0.13
CA ARG A 74 6.63 -8.22 1.02
C ARG A 74 7.79 -9.14 1.37
N GLU A 75 8.69 -9.42 0.44
CA GLU A 75 9.85 -10.28 0.66
C GLU A 75 10.88 -9.63 1.57
N THR A 76 11.18 -8.35 1.34
CA THR A 76 12.08 -7.58 2.22
C THR A 76 11.53 -7.47 3.64
N LEU A 77 10.21 -7.29 3.80
CA LEU A 77 9.56 -7.33 5.11
C LEU A 77 9.67 -8.70 5.79
N LYS A 78 9.57 -9.81 5.04
CA LYS A 78 9.79 -11.16 5.61
C LYS A 78 11.22 -11.32 6.13
N THR A 79 12.22 -10.78 5.42
CA THR A 79 13.62 -10.79 5.88
C THR A 79 13.79 -10.05 7.21
N LYS A 80 13.03 -8.96 7.41
CA LYS A 80 12.96 -8.24 8.69
C LYS A 80 12.00 -8.87 9.71
N ALA A 81 11.64 -10.15 9.56
CA ALA A 81 10.74 -10.92 10.41
C ALA A 81 9.27 -10.45 10.46
N TYR A 82 8.81 -9.63 9.51
CA TYR A 82 7.42 -9.23 9.38
C TYR A 82 6.65 -10.13 8.39
N TYR A 83 5.76 -10.97 8.92
CA TYR A 83 4.92 -11.87 8.12
C TYR A 83 3.56 -11.24 7.80
N ILE A 84 3.48 -10.55 6.66
CA ILE A 84 2.27 -9.81 6.26
C ILE A 84 1.72 -10.34 4.93
N LYS A 85 0.39 -10.48 4.86
CA LYS A 85 -0.29 -10.84 3.60
C LYS A 85 -0.22 -9.70 2.59
N ARG A 86 -0.15 -10.05 1.31
CA ARG A 86 -0.06 -9.10 0.19
C ARG A 86 -1.20 -8.05 0.20
N THR A 87 -2.44 -8.51 0.41
CA THR A 87 -3.62 -7.63 0.50
C THR A 87 -3.57 -6.69 1.69
N THR A 88 -3.12 -7.17 2.84
CA THR A 88 -2.95 -6.36 4.04
C THR A 88 -1.85 -5.31 3.85
N LEU A 89 -0.75 -5.66 3.18
CA LEU A 89 0.32 -4.73 2.85
C LEU A 89 -0.17 -3.63 1.91
N TYR A 90 -0.97 -3.96 0.90
CA TYR A 90 -1.59 -3.00 -0.01
C TYR A 90 -2.39 -1.92 0.74
N TYR A 91 -3.20 -2.31 1.72
CA TYR A 91 -4.00 -1.36 2.50
C TYR A 91 -3.19 -0.38 3.37
N ARG A 92 -1.89 -0.64 3.56
CA ARG A 92 -0.97 0.25 4.29
C ARG A 92 -0.18 1.19 3.39
N LEU A 93 -0.28 1.03 2.08
CA LEU A 93 0.39 1.92 1.12
C LEU A 93 -0.60 2.99 0.68
N LEU A 94 -0.09 4.16 0.29
CA LEU A 94 -0.95 5.23 -0.20
C LEU A 94 -1.56 4.83 -1.57
N PRO A 95 -2.89 4.67 -1.68
CA PRO A 95 -3.52 4.31 -2.93
C PRO A 95 -3.48 5.49 -3.92
N ARG A 96 -3.32 5.21 -5.21
CA ARG A 96 -3.27 6.24 -6.28
C ARG A 96 -4.50 7.15 -6.32
N ARG A 97 -5.67 6.60 -5.97
CA ARG A 97 -6.94 7.31 -5.89
C ARG A 97 -7.45 7.26 -4.45
N ALA A 98 -6.79 7.98 -3.54
CA ALA A 98 -7.16 8.03 -2.13
C ALA A 98 -8.64 8.38 -1.90
N LEU A 99 -9.23 9.20 -2.77
CA LEU A 99 -10.63 9.61 -2.69
C LEU A 99 -11.62 8.55 -3.21
N SER A 100 -11.17 7.49 -3.88
CA SER A 100 -12.04 6.43 -4.40
C SER A 100 -12.59 5.54 -3.28
N VAL A 101 -13.67 4.79 -3.54
CA VAL A 101 -14.27 3.85 -2.56
C VAL A 101 -13.23 2.85 -2.03
N ASP A 102 -12.34 2.37 -2.88
CA ASP A 102 -11.27 1.46 -2.48
C ASP A 102 -10.15 2.18 -1.72
N GLY A 103 -9.86 3.44 -2.10
CA GLY A 103 -8.94 4.31 -1.38
C GLY A 103 -9.38 4.58 0.06
N LYS A 104 -10.68 4.80 0.28
CA LYS A 104 -11.29 5.03 1.60
C LYS A 104 -11.12 3.86 2.58
N LYS A 105 -10.85 2.64 2.11
CA LYS A 105 -10.56 1.48 2.98
C LYS A 105 -9.18 1.58 3.64
N HIS A 106 -8.31 2.46 3.15
CA HIS A 106 -6.97 2.65 3.68
C HIS A 106 -7.04 3.67 4.83
N VAL A 107 -6.97 3.20 6.07
CA VAL A 107 -7.12 4.05 7.27
C VAL A 107 -5.76 4.57 7.78
N ARG A 108 -4.72 3.75 7.69
CA ARG A 108 -3.34 4.08 8.08
C ARG A 108 -2.44 3.76 6.91
N THR A 109 -1.87 4.79 6.28
CA THR A 109 -1.04 4.65 5.09
C THR A 109 0.32 5.30 5.26
N VAL A 110 1.34 4.65 4.71
CA VAL A 110 2.65 5.24 4.45
C VAL A 110 2.60 5.99 3.11
N ASN A 111 3.22 7.17 3.04
CA ASN A 111 3.29 8.02 1.84
C ASN A 111 4.26 7.48 0.77
N VAL A 112 4.11 6.21 0.44
CA VAL A 112 4.93 5.47 -0.52
C VAL A 112 4.08 5.06 -1.71
N ARG A 113 4.61 5.27 -2.91
CA ARG A 113 4.02 4.77 -4.16
C ARG A 113 4.99 3.78 -4.79
N LEU A 114 4.54 2.53 -4.96
CA LEU A 114 5.32 1.50 -5.64
C LEU A 114 5.16 1.58 -7.16
N GLN A 115 6.11 1.01 -7.89
CA GLN A 115 6.04 0.95 -9.35
C GLN A 115 4.89 0.04 -9.78
N LYS A 116 4.26 0.42 -10.89
CA LYS A 116 3.20 -0.39 -11.50
C LYS A 116 3.78 -1.74 -11.92
N PRO A 117 3.10 -2.88 -11.67
CA PRO A 117 3.46 -4.11 -12.37
C PRO A 117 3.38 -3.85 -13.89
N GLN A 118 4.43 -4.23 -14.62
CA GLN A 118 4.62 -3.96 -16.06
C GLN A 118 3.53 -4.61 -16.95
N ASN A 119 2.55 -5.30 -16.37
CA ASN A 119 1.44 -5.97 -17.06
C ASN A 119 0.43 -5.02 -17.73
N TYR A 120 0.68 -3.71 -17.74
CA TYR A 120 -0.09 -2.76 -18.56
C TYR A 120 0.37 -2.69 -20.02
N LEU A 121 1.42 -3.42 -20.39
CA LEU A 121 1.59 -3.81 -21.77
C LEU A 121 0.42 -4.73 -22.13
N HIS A 122 -0.66 -4.14 -22.65
CA HIS A 122 -1.65 -4.91 -23.37
C HIS A 122 -0.89 -5.78 -24.37
N LYS A 123 -1.05 -7.11 -24.26
CA LYS A 123 -0.51 -8.04 -25.26
C LYS A 123 -0.99 -7.50 -26.60
N LYS A 124 -0.06 -7.08 -27.47
CA LYS A 124 -0.42 -6.62 -28.81
C LYS A 124 -1.19 -7.78 -29.43
N HIS A 125 -2.45 -7.56 -29.77
CA HIS A 125 -3.20 -8.53 -30.54
C HIS A 125 -2.46 -8.71 -31.87
N GLU A 126 -2.31 -9.94 -32.34
CA GLU A 126 -1.59 -10.26 -33.58
C GLU A 126 -2.13 -9.39 -34.74
N ASP A 127 -3.45 -9.21 -34.76
CA ASP A 127 -4.15 -8.39 -35.77
C ASP A 127 -4.35 -6.91 -35.39
N GLY A 128 -3.80 -6.44 -34.27
CA GLY A 128 -4.01 -5.07 -33.81
C GLY A 128 -3.54 -4.02 -34.83
N TYR A 129 -2.52 -4.37 -35.61
CA TYR A 129 -2.02 -3.55 -36.71
C TYR A 129 -3.03 -3.47 -37.87
N PHE A 130 -3.56 -4.60 -38.32
CA PHE A 130 -4.52 -4.66 -39.43
C PHE A 130 -5.84 -3.98 -39.06
N ALA A 131 -6.35 -4.21 -37.85
CA ALA A 131 -7.55 -3.55 -37.35
C ALA A 131 -7.37 -2.01 -37.28
N ALA A 132 -6.22 -1.54 -36.80
CA ALA A 132 -5.93 -0.10 -36.74
C ALA A 132 -5.85 0.53 -38.15
N ILE A 133 -5.25 -0.15 -39.12
CA ILE A 133 -5.18 0.30 -40.52
C ILE A 133 -6.58 0.34 -41.13
N ALA A 134 -7.38 -0.70 -40.97
CA ALA A 134 -8.73 -0.75 -41.52
C ALA A 134 -9.61 0.39 -40.99
N ILE A 135 -9.53 0.68 -39.69
CA ILE A 135 -10.23 1.81 -39.06
C ILE A 135 -9.74 3.14 -39.63
N ARG A 136 -8.43 3.31 -39.80
CA ARG A 136 -7.84 4.54 -40.34
C ARG A 136 -8.24 4.76 -41.80
N PHE A 137 -8.17 3.71 -42.62
CA PHE A 137 -8.63 3.73 -44.00
C PHE A 137 -10.12 4.09 -44.11
N ALA A 138 -10.98 3.48 -43.29
CA ALA A 138 -12.41 3.82 -43.26
C ALA A 138 -12.66 5.28 -42.87
N LYS A 139 -11.90 5.82 -41.91
CA LYS A 139 -11.95 7.24 -41.55
C LYS A 139 -11.52 8.15 -42.68
N ASP A 140 -10.38 7.86 -43.30
CA ASP A 140 -9.85 8.65 -44.42
C ASP A 140 -10.84 8.63 -45.60
N PHE A 141 -11.46 7.49 -45.90
CA PHE A 141 -12.50 7.38 -46.92
C PHE A 141 -13.75 8.18 -46.56
N SER A 142 -14.18 8.16 -45.30
CA SER A 142 -15.34 8.94 -44.84
C SER A 142 -15.12 10.45 -44.91
N PHE A 143 -13.86 10.91 -44.85
CA PHE A 143 -13.48 12.32 -44.94
C PHE A 143 -13.41 12.82 -46.39
N ILE A 144 -13.27 11.92 -47.37
CA ILE A 144 -13.20 12.24 -48.81
C ILE A 144 -14.61 12.29 -49.45
N VAL A 145 -15.62 11.71 -48.80
CA VAL A 145 -17.01 11.62 -49.32
C VAL A 145 -17.89 12.78 -48.80
N TRP A 146 -17.30 13.94 -48.48
CA TRP A 146 -18.01 15.20 -48.19
C TRP A 146 -17.50 16.34 -49.05
#